data_AF-L8G4M4-F1
#
_entry.id   AF-L8G4M4-F1
#
_cell.length_a   1.000
_cell.length_b   1.000
_cell.length_c   1.000
_cell.angle_alpha   90.00
_cell.angle_beta   90.00
_cell.angle_gamma   90.00
#
_symmetry.space_group_name_H-M   'P 1'
#
loop_
_entity.id
_entity.type
_entity.pdbx_description
1 polymer ?
#
loop_
_entity_poly.entity_id
_entity_poly.type
_entity_poly.pdbx_seq_one_letter_code
_entity_poly.pdbx_strand_id
1 'polypeptide(L)'
;MPVPTPSGALTVAFCVLCLRCLRAKARGIQSHDCVWSLTSSKCGYCTSQHSPCVPEGFLLPWFLGEEFAALLAAEEATPLIPADSMPKFRSEAERDLYEEARATRAALELGLAQIRSSLRRLRTEQESVSALLGELVAAVGKLPTAAAPAVAPTRGDGRREGEDGEVGAAYGA
;
A
#
# COMPACT_ATOMS: atom_id res chain seq x y z
N MET A 1 -2.86 -3.24 -14.60
CA MET A 1 -1.58 -2.54 -14.38
C MET A 1 -0.54 -3.56 -13.97
N PRO A 2 0.69 -3.54 -14.52
CA PRO A 2 1.73 -4.48 -14.11
C PRO A 2 2.00 -4.30 -12.61
N VAL A 3 2.08 -5.42 -11.88
CA VAL A 3 2.45 -5.41 -10.46
C VAL A 3 3.89 -4.90 -10.38
N PRO A 4 4.17 -3.84 -9.61
CA PRO A 4 5.53 -3.32 -9.51
C PRO A 4 6.44 -4.38 -8.89
N THR A 5 7.59 -4.60 -9.51
CA THR A 5 8.65 -5.44 -8.97
C THR A 5 9.09 -4.88 -7.61
N PRO A 6 9.12 -5.70 -6.54
CA PRO A 6 9.65 -5.28 -5.25
C PRO A 6 11.14 -4.94 -5.38
N SER A 7 11.59 -3.92 -4.66
CA SER A 7 12.98 -3.45 -4.68
C SER A 7 13.95 -4.61 -4.41
N GLY A 8 14.87 -4.85 -5.36
CA GLY A 8 15.89 -5.90 -5.27
C GLY A 8 15.59 -7.18 -6.07
N ALA A 9 14.37 -7.36 -6.59
CA ALA A 9 14.08 -8.46 -7.50
C ALA A 9 14.59 -8.15 -8.91
N LEU A 10 15.36 -9.07 -9.50
CA LEU A 10 15.75 -8.97 -10.91
C LEU A 10 14.48 -8.93 -11.75
N THR A 11 14.30 -7.87 -12.55
CA THR A 11 13.11 -7.67 -13.40
C THR A 11 12.83 -8.85 -14.33
N VAL A 12 13.87 -9.62 -14.68
CA VAL A 12 13.79 -10.87 -15.45
C VAL A 12 13.17 -12.03 -14.65
N ALA A 13 13.38 -12.08 -13.33
CA ALA A 13 12.93 -13.17 -12.47
C ALA A 13 11.48 -13.01 -11.98
N PHE A 14 10.86 -11.83 -12.16
CA PHE A 14 9.51 -11.56 -11.69
C PHE A 14 8.40 -11.93 -12.69
N CYS A 15 8.76 -12.38 -13.89
CA CYS A 15 7.81 -12.91 -14.89
C CYS A 15 7.51 -14.40 -14.63
N VAL A 16 7.08 -14.74 -13.41
CA VAL A 16 6.75 -16.10 -13.04
C VAL A 16 5.35 -16.43 -13.57
N LEU A 17 5.31 -17.27 -14.60
CA LEU A 17 4.17 -17.96 -15.22
C LEU A 17 2.79 -17.75 -14.56
N CYS A 18 1.76 -17.38 -15.33
CA CYS A 18 0.42 -17.25 -14.76
C CYS A 18 -0.10 -18.62 -14.30
N LEU A 19 -1.03 -18.65 -13.33
CA LEU A 19 -1.60 -19.91 -12.82
C LEU A 19 -2.14 -20.82 -13.92
N ARG A 20 -2.67 -20.26 -15.03
CA ARG A 20 -3.13 -21.05 -16.19
C ARG A 20 -1.98 -21.71 -16.94
N CYS A 21 -0.87 -21.00 -17.11
CA CYS A 21 0.36 -21.53 -17.70
C CYS A 21 0.98 -22.60 -16.81
N LEU A 22 0.99 -22.40 -15.49
CA LEU A 22 1.46 -23.39 -14.53
C LEU A 22 0.64 -24.68 -14.60
N ARG A 23 -0.70 -24.58 -14.61
CA ARG A 23 -1.59 -25.75 -14.75
C ARG A 23 -1.43 -26.46 -16.08
N ALA A 24 -1.25 -25.72 -17.18
CA ALA A 24 -1.05 -26.33 -18.49
C ALA A 24 0.28 -27.11 -18.56
N LYS A 25 1.35 -26.56 -17.97
CA LYS A 25 2.64 -27.25 -17.81
C LYS A 25 2.54 -28.48 -16.91
N ALA A 26 1.84 -28.39 -15.78
CA ALA A 26 1.60 -29.54 -14.90
C ALA A 26 0.81 -30.68 -15.57
N ARG A 27 -0.02 -30.36 -16.57
CA ARG A 27 -0.72 -31.34 -17.42
C ARG A 27 0.13 -31.88 -18.57
N GLY A 28 1.42 -31.54 -18.63
CA GLY A 28 2.36 -32.05 -19.63
C GLY A 28 2.22 -31.42 -21.01
N ILE A 29 1.52 -30.29 -21.15
CA ILE A 29 1.34 -29.64 -22.46
C ILE A 29 2.56 -28.77 -22.76
N GLN A 30 3.31 -29.15 -23.80
CA GLN A 30 4.69 -28.67 -24.01
C GLN A 30 4.85 -27.36 -24.80
N SER A 31 3.79 -26.76 -25.36
CA SER A 31 3.94 -25.64 -26.33
C SER A 31 3.06 -24.43 -26.03
N HIS A 32 3.38 -23.66 -25.00
CA HIS A 32 2.65 -22.42 -24.72
C HIS A 32 3.60 -21.24 -24.55
N ASP A 33 3.37 -20.20 -25.35
CA ASP A 33 3.96 -18.86 -25.20
C ASP A 33 3.45 -18.21 -23.91
N CYS A 34 3.92 -18.73 -22.77
CA CYS A 34 3.67 -18.20 -21.44
C CYS A 34 4.56 -16.99 -21.15
N VAL A 35 4.88 -16.23 -22.19
CA VAL A 35 5.66 -15.00 -22.18
C VAL A 35 4.68 -13.83 -22.13
N TRP A 36 4.91 -12.90 -21.22
CA TRP A 36 4.21 -11.62 -21.23
C TRP A 36 4.90 -10.67 -22.19
N SER A 37 4.12 -9.94 -22.99
CA SER A 37 4.64 -8.76 -23.66
C SER A 37 4.61 -7.57 -22.69
N LEU A 38 5.59 -6.68 -22.80
CA LEU A 38 5.65 -5.43 -22.01
C LEU A 38 4.42 -4.52 -22.22
N THR A 39 3.67 -4.77 -23.29
CA THR A 39 2.50 -4.00 -23.71
C THR A 39 1.16 -4.65 -23.33
N SER A 40 1.17 -5.87 -22.77
CA SER A 40 -0.05 -6.64 -22.49
C SER A 40 -0.14 -7.05 -21.02
N SER A 41 -1.33 -6.96 -20.45
CA SER A 41 -1.65 -7.55 -19.15
C SER A 41 -1.82 -9.07 -19.19
N LYS A 42 -1.76 -9.68 -20.39
CA LYS A 42 -1.94 -11.12 -20.64
C LYS A 42 -0.68 -11.75 -21.24
N CYS A 43 -0.36 -12.97 -20.81
CA CYS A 43 0.64 -13.81 -21.47
C CYS A 43 0.12 -14.34 -22.81
N GLY A 44 1.02 -14.66 -23.74
CA GLY A 44 0.68 -15.17 -25.08
C GLY A 44 -0.32 -16.34 -25.07
N TYR A 45 -0.17 -17.27 -24.12
CA TYR A 45 -1.08 -18.40 -23.91
C TYR A 45 -2.52 -18.02 -23.54
N CYS A 46 -2.71 -16.97 -22.74
CA CYS A 46 -4.05 -16.49 -22.38
C CYS A 46 -4.60 -15.57 -23.47
N THR A 47 -3.74 -14.84 -24.17
CA THR A 47 -4.10 -14.04 -25.33
C THR A 47 -4.66 -14.92 -26.44
N SER A 48 -4.00 -16.04 -26.77
CA SER A 48 -4.47 -16.97 -27.81
C SER A 48 -5.79 -17.66 -27.46
N GLN A 49 -6.10 -17.79 -26.17
CA GLN A 49 -7.36 -18.37 -25.68
C GLN A 49 -8.44 -17.33 -25.32
N HIS A 50 -8.25 -16.06 -25.69
CA HIS A 50 -9.16 -14.95 -25.36
C HIS A 50 -9.55 -14.89 -23.87
N SER A 51 -8.66 -15.36 -23.01
CA SER A 51 -8.92 -15.60 -21.61
C SER A 51 -8.28 -14.52 -20.73
N PRO A 52 -8.85 -14.19 -19.56
CA PRO A 52 -8.13 -13.37 -18.59
C PRO A 52 -6.94 -14.16 -18.04
N CYS A 53 -5.74 -13.57 -18.11
CA CYS A 53 -4.75 -13.85 -17.09
C CYS A 53 -5.37 -13.33 -15.80
N VAL A 54 -5.35 -14.11 -14.72
CA VAL A 54 -5.83 -13.62 -13.41
C VAL A 54 -4.65 -12.91 -12.74
N PRO A 55 -4.64 -11.57 -12.67
CA PRO A 55 -4.00 -10.88 -11.58
C PRO A 55 -5.02 -9.94 -10.94
N GLU A 56 -5.91 -10.48 -10.12
CA GLU A 56 -6.72 -9.65 -9.23
C GLU A 56 -6.52 -10.11 -7.80
N GLY A 57 -5.89 -9.23 -7.03
CA GLY A 57 -5.83 -9.34 -5.58
C GLY A 57 -4.72 -10.24 -5.10
N PHE A 58 -3.80 -9.63 -4.35
CA PHE A 58 -2.98 -10.26 -3.34
C PHE A 58 -3.88 -10.97 -2.32
N LEU A 59 -4.41 -12.13 -2.69
CA LEU A 59 -4.94 -13.14 -1.82
C LEU A 59 -4.13 -14.35 -2.22
N LEU A 60 -3.29 -14.86 -1.31
CA LEU A 60 -2.78 -16.22 -1.44
C LEU A 60 -3.95 -17.09 -1.90
N PRO A 61 -3.91 -17.67 -3.11
CA PRO A 61 -5.00 -18.49 -3.60
C PRO A 61 -5.31 -19.54 -2.53
N TRP A 62 -6.58 -19.75 -2.22
CA TRP A 62 -7.02 -20.75 -1.23
C TRP A 62 -6.40 -22.15 -1.44
N PHE A 63 -5.98 -22.45 -2.67
CA PHE A 63 -5.27 -23.67 -3.05
C PHE A 63 -3.79 -23.72 -2.62
N LEU A 64 -3.13 -22.56 -2.43
CA LEU A 64 -1.82 -22.50 -1.80
C LEU A 64 -1.90 -22.78 -0.29
N GLY A 65 -3.09 -22.98 0.30
CA GLY A 65 -3.23 -23.28 1.72
C GLY A 65 -2.37 -24.47 2.15
N GLU A 66 -2.38 -25.57 1.40
CA GLU A 66 -1.61 -26.78 1.73
C GLU A 66 -0.11 -26.62 1.46
N GLU A 67 0.29 -26.06 0.32
CA GLU A 67 1.71 -25.83 -0.01
C GLU A 67 2.32 -24.76 0.90
N PHE A 68 1.57 -23.72 1.23
CA PHE A 68 1.99 -22.68 2.17
C PHE A 68 1.98 -23.20 3.61
N ALA A 69 1.02 -24.03 4.00
CA ALA A 69 1.06 -24.74 5.27
C ALA A 69 2.23 -25.72 5.33
N ALA A 70 2.60 -26.37 4.22
CA ALA A 70 3.79 -27.21 4.13
C ALA A 70 5.08 -26.40 4.24
N LEU A 71 5.12 -25.20 3.68
CA LEU A 71 6.25 -24.27 3.85
C LEU A 71 6.34 -23.74 5.28
N LEU A 72 5.23 -23.35 5.90
CA LEU A 72 5.18 -22.93 7.30
C LEU A 72 5.52 -24.09 8.24
N ALA A 73 5.00 -25.28 7.98
CA ALA A 73 5.35 -26.48 8.72
C ALA A 73 6.81 -26.87 8.51
N ALA A 74 7.38 -26.64 7.32
CA ALA A 74 8.80 -26.84 7.07
C ALA A 74 9.66 -25.77 7.76
N GLU A 75 9.21 -24.53 7.85
CA GLU A 75 9.86 -23.45 8.61
C GLU A 75 9.83 -23.75 10.11
N GLU A 76 8.68 -24.19 10.64
CA GLU A 76 8.50 -24.54 12.05
C GLU A 76 9.18 -25.87 12.42
N ALA A 77 9.21 -26.82 11.48
CA ALA A 77 9.97 -28.07 11.61
C ALA A 77 11.46 -27.90 11.28
N THR A 78 11.87 -26.78 10.69
CA THR A 78 13.29 -26.43 10.59
C THR A 78 13.73 -26.19 12.02
N PRO A 79 14.60 -27.04 12.58
CA PRO A 79 15.06 -26.83 13.94
C PRO A 79 15.70 -25.45 13.96
N LEU A 80 15.13 -24.53 14.74
CA LEU A 80 15.86 -23.35 15.17
C LEU A 80 17.13 -23.93 15.80
N ILE A 81 18.25 -23.79 15.09
CA ILE A 81 19.56 -24.18 15.61
C ILE A 81 19.59 -23.55 17.01
N PRO A 82 19.65 -24.36 18.09
CA PRO A 82 19.61 -23.83 19.43
C PRO A 82 20.58 -22.66 19.51
N ALA A 83 20.15 -21.52 20.06
CA ALA A 83 21.00 -20.34 20.15
C ALA A 83 22.35 -20.64 20.85
N ASP A 84 22.38 -21.74 21.63
CA ASP A 84 23.52 -22.28 22.36
C ASP A 84 24.31 -23.39 21.64
N SER A 85 23.82 -23.95 20.52
CA SER A 85 24.63 -24.90 19.74
C SER A 85 25.52 -24.11 18.79
N MET A 86 26.77 -23.88 19.20
CA MET A 86 27.77 -23.34 18.27
C MET A 86 27.95 -24.30 17.09
N PRO A 87 27.86 -23.81 15.84
CA PRO A 87 28.23 -24.60 14.67
C PRO A 87 29.66 -25.13 14.83
N LYS A 88 29.91 -26.34 14.34
CA LYS A 88 31.28 -26.84 14.24
C LYS A 88 31.96 -26.17 13.06
N PHE A 89 32.92 -25.30 13.33
CA PHE A 89 33.71 -24.62 12.30
C PHE A 89 34.87 -25.50 11.85
N ARG A 90 35.18 -25.45 10.55
CA ARG A 90 36.32 -26.15 9.94
C ARG A 90 37.61 -25.32 10.03
N SER A 91 37.50 -24.02 10.31
CA SER A 91 38.63 -23.11 10.48
C SER A 91 38.26 -21.90 11.35
N GLU A 92 39.28 -21.16 11.81
CA GLU A 92 39.12 -19.90 12.53
C GLU A 92 38.47 -18.81 11.65
N ALA A 93 38.85 -18.73 10.38
CA ALA A 93 38.23 -17.80 9.44
C ALA A 93 36.72 -18.03 9.27
N GLU A 94 36.25 -19.29 9.30
CA GLU A 94 34.83 -19.62 9.23
C GLU A 94 34.08 -19.17 10.49
N ARG A 95 34.70 -19.31 11.67
CA ARG A 95 34.16 -18.82 12.95
C ARG A 95 34.04 -17.30 12.94
N ASP A 96 35.08 -16.59 12.50
CA ASP A 96 35.11 -15.13 12.50
C ASP A 96 34.02 -14.55 11.57
N LEU A 97 33.83 -15.15 10.38
CA LEU A 97 32.74 -14.80 9.46
C LEU A 97 31.36 -15.04 10.08
N TYR A 98 31.19 -16.14 10.82
CA TYR A 98 29.95 -16.43 11.52
C TYR A 98 29.66 -15.42 12.65
N GLU A 99 30.69 -15.04 13.41
CA GLU A 99 30.56 -14.00 14.45
C GLU A 99 30.23 -12.64 13.86
N GLU A 100 30.84 -12.24 12.75
CA GLU A 100 30.51 -11.01 12.01
C GLU A 100 29.06 -11.03 11.50
N ALA A 101 28.63 -12.14 10.92
CA ALA A 101 27.25 -12.32 10.46
C ALA A 101 26.25 -12.25 11.64
N ARG A 102 26.59 -12.88 12.78
CA ARG A 102 25.79 -12.82 14.01
C ARG A 102 25.70 -11.40 14.55
N ALA A 103 26.82 -10.66 14.58
CA ALA A 103 26.85 -9.28 15.03
C ALA A 103 26.00 -8.37 14.12
N THR A 104 26.10 -8.55 12.80
CA THR A 104 25.30 -7.82 11.82
C THR A 104 23.81 -8.12 11.98
N ARG A 105 23.44 -9.39 12.16
CA ARG A 105 22.06 -9.79 12.45
C ARG A 105 21.53 -9.12 13.71
N ALA A 106 22.30 -9.13 14.80
CA ALA A 106 21.92 -8.48 16.05
C ALA A 106 21.72 -6.96 15.88
N ALA A 107 22.59 -6.29 15.12
CA ALA A 107 22.47 -4.86 14.83
C ALA A 107 21.20 -4.55 14.01
N LEU A 108 20.87 -5.38 13.03
CA LEU A 108 19.63 -5.26 12.24
C LEU A 108 18.39 -5.46 13.09
N GLU A 109 18.37 -6.48 13.95
CA GLU A 109 17.25 -6.75 14.86
C GLU A 109 17.02 -5.57 15.82
N LEU A 110 18.10 -5.01 16.36
CA LEU A 110 18.05 -3.81 17.20
C LEU A 110 17.49 -2.60 16.44
N GLY A 111 18.00 -2.35 15.23
CA GLY A 111 17.52 -1.27 14.37
C GLY A 111 16.03 -1.39 14.03
N LEU A 112 15.56 -2.59 13.70
CA LEU A 112 14.15 -2.86 13.43
C LEU A 112 13.28 -2.64 14.68
N ALA A 113 13.76 -3.04 15.86
CA ALA A 113 13.06 -2.78 17.11
C ALA A 113 12.93 -1.28 17.38
N GLN A 114 13.97 -0.49 17.09
CA GLN A 114 13.97 0.97 17.23
C GLN A 114 13.03 1.65 16.22
N ILE A 115 12.97 1.17 14.98
CA ILE A 115 12.01 1.67 13.98
C ILE A 115 10.59 1.39 14.45
N ARG A 116 10.31 0.17 14.92
CA ARG A 116 8.98 -0.22 15.43
C ARG A 116 8.57 0.60 16.65
N SER A 117 9.49 0.93 17.56
CA SER A 117 9.16 1.80 18.70
C SER A 117 8.90 3.25 18.26
N SER A 118 9.71 3.76 17.34
CA SER A 118 9.54 5.11 16.78
C SER A 118 8.21 5.27 16.05
N LEU A 119 7.82 4.28 15.25
CA LEU A 119 6.52 4.28 14.57
C LEU A 119 5.34 4.24 15.54
N ARG A 120 5.44 3.46 16.64
CA ARG A 120 4.41 3.46 17.69
C ARG A 120 4.29 4.83 18.35
N ARG A 121 5.42 5.48 18.67
CA ARG A 121 5.43 6.83 19.23
C ARG A 121 4.82 7.85 18.27
N LEU A 122 5.22 7.81 16.99
CA LEU A 122 4.70 8.72 15.98
C LEU A 122 3.18 8.55 15.80
N ARG A 123 2.66 7.32 15.85
CA ARG A 123 1.21 7.09 15.83
C ARG A 123 0.51 7.77 17.01
N THR A 124 1.04 7.63 18.22
CA THR A 124 0.44 8.28 19.40
C THR A 124 0.52 9.81 19.35
N GLU A 125 1.62 10.36 18.81
CA GLU A 125 1.77 11.80 18.57
C GLU A 125 0.78 12.30 17.49
N GLN A 126 0.57 11.51 16.43
CA GLN A 126 -0.41 11.84 15.40
C GLN A 126 -1.85 11.84 15.95
N GLU A 127 -2.20 10.87 16.78
CA GLU A 127 -3.51 10.80 17.44
C GLU A 127 -3.74 12.00 18.36
N SER A 128 -2.73 12.42 19.13
CA SER A 128 -2.84 13.58 20.02
C SER A 128 -2.95 14.91 19.25
N VAL A 129 -2.16 15.10 18.19
CA VAL A 129 -2.26 16.27 17.30
C VAL A 129 -3.63 16.31 16.62
N SER A 130 -4.14 15.16 16.19
CA SER A 130 -5.49 15.07 15.60
C SER A 130 -6.58 15.46 16.59
N ALA A 131 -6.47 15.04 17.85
CA ALA A 131 -7.40 15.43 18.91
C ALA A 131 -7.36 16.95 19.18
N LEU A 132 -6.16 17.52 19.32
CA LEU A 132 -5.98 18.96 19.53
C LEU A 132 -6.52 19.80 18.36
N LEU A 133 -6.33 19.34 17.13
CA LEU A 133 -6.92 19.98 15.94
C LEU A 133 -8.45 19.94 16.00
N GLY A 134 -9.04 18.80 16.40
CA GLY A 134 -10.48 18.69 16.61
C GLY A 134 -11.01 19.69 17.66
N GLU A 135 -10.31 19.82 18.79
CA GLU A 135 -10.64 20.79 19.83
C GLU A 135 -10.54 22.24 19.35
N LEU A 136 -9.48 22.59 18.61
CA LEU A 136 -9.29 23.91 18.03
C LEU A 136 -10.40 24.26 17.03
N VAL A 137 -10.72 23.33 16.12
CA VAL A 137 -11.81 23.53 15.14
C VAL A 137 -13.14 23.75 15.87
N ALA A 138 -13.42 22.95 16.90
CA ALA A 138 -14.63 23.12 17.71
C ALA A 138 -14.66 24.47 18.46
N ALA A 139 -13.51 24.94 18.96
CA ALA A 139 -13.40 26.23 19.62
C ALA A 139 -13.59 27.40 18.64
N VAL A 140 -12.98 27.33 17.46
CA VAL A 140 -13.15 28.33 16.39
C VAL A 140 -14.60 28.40 15.92
N GLY A 141 -15.27 27.27 15.76
CA GLY A 141 -16.69 27.23 15.39
C GLY A 141 -17.62 27.86 16.44
N LYS A 142 -17.16 28.03 17.69
CA LYS A 142 -17.89 28.71 18.78
C LYS A 142 -17.58 30.21 18.88
N LEU A 143 -16.66 30.74 18.08
CA LEU A 143 -16.41 32.18 18.04
C LEU A 143 -17.63 32.89 17.46
N PRO A 144 -18.17 33.92 18.14
CA PRO A 144 -19.29 34.67 17.59
C PRO A 144 -18.85 35.34 16.29
N THR A 145 -19.62 35.12 15.21
CA THR A 145 -19.46 35.88 13.97
C THR A 145 -19.69 37.34 14.29
N ALA A 146 -18.65 38.17 14.14
CA ALA A 146 -18.79 39.61 14.26
C ALA A 146 -19.89 40.07 13.30
N ALA A 147 -20.99 40.59 13.85
CA ALA A 147 -22.02 41.22 13.05
C ALA A 147 -21.36 42.32 12.21
N ALA A 148 -21.52 42.24 10.89
CA ALA A 148 -21.11 43.32 10.01
C ALA A 148 -21.71 44.63 10.55
N PRO A 149 -20.93 45.72 10.66
CA PRO A 149 -21.50 46.99 11.09
C PRO A 149 -22.62 47.33 10.10
N ALA A 150 -23.84 47.45 10.62
CA ALA A 150 -24.96 47.95 9.85
C ALA A 150 -24.57 49.33 9.34
N VAL A 151 -24.32 49.43 8.03
CA VAL A 151 -24.19 50.72 7.36
C VAL A 151 -25.53 51.40 7.53
N ALA A 152 -25.58 52.39 8.44
CA ALA A 152 -26.75 53.22 8.62
C ALA A 152 -27.07 53.86 7.26
N PRO A 153 -28.28 53.70 6.72
CA PRO A 153 -28.66 54.46 5.54
C PRO A 153 -28.65 55.93 5.96
N THR A 154 -27.72 56.68 5.38
CA THR A 154 -27.70 58.14 5.45
C THR A 154 -29.07 58.63 5.03
N ARG A 155 -29.76 59.28 5.96
CA ARG A 155 -31.07 59.93 5.79
C ARG A 155 -30.91 61.10 4.81
N GLY A 156 -30.91 60.77 3.52
CA GLY A 156 -31.04 61.70 2.41
C GLY A 156 -32.51 61.86 2.07
N ASP A 157 -33.04 63.00 2.49
CA ASP A 157 -34.30 63.60 2.04
C ASP A 157 -34.34 63.70 0.51
N GLY A 158 -35.47 63.36 -0.12
CA GLY A 158 -35.63 63.54 -1.57
C GLY A 158 -36.71 62.71 -2.28
N ARG A 159 -37.97 63.15 -2.14
CA ARG A 159 -38.97 63.33 -3.23
C ARG A 159 -39.51 62.12 -4.06
N ARG A 160 -40.84 61.98 -4.02
CA ARG A 160 -41.75 61.21 -4.93
C ARG A 160 -41.39 61.33 -6.42
N GLU A 161 -41.59 60.26 -7.22
CA GLU A 161 -42.74 59.98 -8.13
C GLU A 161 -42.37 58.97 -9.26
N GLY A 162 -43.36 58.21 -9.77
CA GLY A 162 -43.35 57.48 -11.07
C GLY A 162 -43.09 55.97 -10.97
N GLU A 163 -44.11 55.10 -11.02
CA GLU A 163 -44.78 54.54 -12.23
C GLU A 163 -44.01 53.40 -12.93
N ASP A 164 -44.55 52.19 -12.74
CA ASP A 164 -44.84 51.11 -13.70
C ASP A 164 -43.88 50.82 -14.86
N GLY A 165 -43.39 49.57 -14.90
CA GLY A 165 -42.63 49.03 -16.02
C GLY A 165 -42.37 47.54 -15.92
N GLU A 166 -43.40 46.74 -16.22
CA GLU A 166 -43.31 45.33 -16.57
C GLU A 166 -42.46 45.14 -17.84
N VAL A 167 -41.32 44.44 -17.76
CA VAL A 167 -40.72 43.74 -18.92
C VAL A 167 -40.00 42.48 -18.44
N GLY A 168 -40.49 41.33 -18.87
CA GLY A 168 -39.86 40.03 -18.63
C GLY A 168 -38.57 39.82 -19.41
N ALA A 169 -37.74 38.89 -18.93
CA ALA A 169 -36.73 38.24 -19.76
C ALA A 169 -36.55 36.79 -19.28
N ALA A 170 -37.03 35.88 -20.11
CA ALA A 170 -36.72 34.47 -20.07
C ALA A 170 -35.25 34.24 -20.41
N TYR A 171 -34.64 33.24 -19.78
CA TYR A 171 -33.56 32.49 -20.41
C TYR A 171 -33.83 31.00 -20.18
N GLY A 172 -33.97 30.29 -21.30
CA GLY A 172 -33.93 28.85 -21.38
C GLY A 172 -32.76 28.40 -22.25
N ALA A 173 -32.47 27.10 -22.12
CA ALA A 173 -31.50 26.26 -22.83
C ALA A 173 -30.03 26.37 -22.39
#